data_AF-A0A8I2G676-F1
#
_entry.id   AF-A0A8I2G676-F1
#
_cell.length_a   1.000
_cell.length_b   1.000
_cell.length_c   1.000
_cell.angle_alpha   90.00
_cell.angle_beta   90.00
_cell.angle_gamma   90.00
#
_symmetry.space_group_name_H-M   'P 1'
#
loop_
_entity.id
_entity.type
_entity.pdbx_description
1 polymer ?
#
loop_
_entity_poly.entity_id
_entity_poly.type
_entity_poly.pdbx_seq_one_letter_code
_entity_poly.pdbx_strand_id
1 'polypeptide(L)' 'EIAFMCRRYKANEALQMGLINCVVEDDKLEEEVTKWADELLYMSPRYLEIAKISSNVWWNQCRDNYLSGLGMLV' A
#
# COMPACT_ATOMS: atom_id res chain seq x y z
N GLU A 1 -9.70 7.35 12.33
CA GLU A 1 -10.61 6.32 12.88
C GLU A 1 -9.93 4.95 12.86
N ILE A 2 -9.51 4.44 11.69
CA ILE A 2 -8.73 3.19 11.49
C ILE A 2 -7.70 2.90 12.60
N ALA A 3 -6.80 3.84 12.89
CA ALA A 3 -5.71 3.65 13.85
C ALA A 3 -6.14 3.58 15.33
N PHE A 4 -7.31 4.13 15.68
CA PHE A 4 -7.75 4.26 17.08
C PHE A 4 -8.92 3.36 17.45
N MET A 5 -9.80 3.06 16.48
CA MET A 5 -11.02 2.27 16.72
C MET A 5 -10.88 0.82 16.26
N CYS A 6 -9.84 0.49 15.48
CA CYS A 6 -9.50 -0.88 15.06
C CYS A 6 -10.69 -1.67 14.47
N ARG A 7 -11.58 -0.98 13.75
CA ARG A 7 -12.73 -1.63 13.11
C ARG A 7 -12.28 -2.54 11.97
N ARG A 8 -13.05 -3.61 11.75
CA ARG A 8 -12.82 -4.56 10.65
C ARG A 8 -13.76 -4.23 9.50
N TYR A 9 -13.20 -4.16 8.29
CA TYR A 9 -13.93 -3.86 7.07
C TYR A 9 -13.94 -5.08 6.17
N LYS A 10 -15.06 -5.30 5.47
CA LYS A 10 -15.09 -6.24 4.35
C LYS A 10 -14.29 -5.67 3.18
N ALA A 11 -13.80 -6.54 2.30
CA ALA A 11 -12.97 -6.15 1.16
C ALA A 11 -13.65 -5.06 0.30
N ASN A 12 -14.95 -5.20 0.02
CA ASN A 12 -15.70 -4.21 -0.75
C ASN A 12 -15.79 -2.83 -0.07
N GLU A 13 -15.88 -2.78 1.26
CA GLU A 13 -15.87 -1.51 1.99
C GLU A 13 -14.48 -0.85 1.92
N ALA A 14 -13.42 -1.66 2.10
CA ALA A 14 -12.05 -1.18 1.96
C ALA A 14 -11.75 -0.63 0.55
N LEU A 15 -12.31 -1.25 -0.49
CA LEU A 15 -12.23 -0.77 -1.87
C LEU A 15 -12.94 0.59 -2.03
N GLN A 16 -14.15 0.73 -1.50
CA GLN A 16 -14.90 2.00 -1.53
C GLN A 16 -14.19 3.13 -0.76
N MET A 17 -13.47 2.79 0.30
CA MET A 17 -12.64 3.72 1.07
C MET A 17 -11.31 4.09 0.38
N GLY A 18 -10.96 3.42 -0.73
CA GLY A 18 -9.69 3.62 -1.44
C GLY A 18 -8.48 3.04 -0.70
N LEU A 19 -8.67 2.09 0.20
CA LEU A 19 -7.59 1.43 0.95
C LEU A 19 -6.94 0.30 0.17
N ILE A 20 -7.68 -0.29 -0.78
CA ILE A 20 -7.23 -1.34 -1.68
C ILE A 20 -7.68 -1.01 -3.11
N ASN A 21 -7.02 -1.61 -4.09
CA ASN A 21 -7.20 -1.27 -5.50
C ASN A 21 -8.20 -2.20 -6.23
N CYS A 22 -8.35 -3.46 -5.78
CA CYS A 22 -9.30 -4.41 -6.35
C CYS A 22 -9.74 -5.46 -5.30
N VAL A 23 -10.80 -6.21 -5.62
CA VAL A 23 -11.27 -7.37 -4.85
C VAL A 23 -11.45 -8.53 -5.82
N VAL A 24 -10.88 -9.68 -5.50
CA VAL A 24 -10.98 -10.92 -6.25
C VAL A 24 -11.37 -12.08 -5.31
N GLU A 25 -11.77 -13.20 -5.88
CA GLU A 25 -11.99 -14.43 -5.11
C GLU A 25 -10.68 -14.91 -4.48
N ASP A 26 -10.78 -15.60 -3.33
CA ASP A 26 -9.63 -16.00 -2.51
C ASP A 26 -8.60 -16.84 -3.29
N ASP A 27 -9.07 -17.76 -4.13
CA ASP A 27 -8.25 -18.63 -4.97
C ASP A 27 -7.57 -17.92 -6.15
N LYS A 28 -7.94 -16.65 -6.42
CA LYS A 28 -7.41 -15.85 -7.54
C LYS A 28 -6.46 -14.74 -7.12
N LEU A 29 -6.21 -14.58 -5.82
CA LEU A 29 -5.36 -13.50 -5.31
C LEU A 29 -3.96 -13.51 -5.93
N GLU A 30 -3.33 -14.69 -5.98
CA GLU A 30 -1.98 -14.84 -6.52
C GLU A 30 -1.93 -14.59 -8.03
N GLU A 31 -2.95 -15.02 -8.77
CA GLU A 31 -3.08 -14.76 -10.21
C GLU A 31 -3.16 -13.25 -10.49
N GLU A 32 -4.05 -12.53 -9.81
CA GLU A 32 -4.24 -11.08 -10.03
C GLU A 32 -3.00 -10.27 -9.63
N VAL A 33 -2.32 -10.65 -8.53
CA VAL A 33 -1.07 -10.00 -8.12
C VAL A 33 0.05 -10.25 -9.14
N THR A 34 0.18 -11.48 -9.63
CA THR A 34 1.19 -11.85 -10.63
C THR A 34 0.96 -11.06 -11.93
N LYS A 35 -0.29 -10.98 -12.38
CA LYS A 35 -0.67 -10.18 -13.55
C LYS A 35 -0.22 -8.73 -13.43
N TRP A 36 -0.43 -8.08 -12.27
CA TRP A 36 0.00 -6.69 -12.07
C TRP A 36 1.52 -6.56 -12.02
N ALA A 37 2.20 -7.53 -11.40
CA ALA A 37 3.66 -7.55 -11.40
C ALA A 37 4.21 -7.68 -12.83
N ASP A 38 3.65 -8.56 -13.64
CA ASP A 38 4.01 -8.72 -15.05
C ASP A 38 3.76 -7.43 -15.83
N GLU A 39 2.58 -6.80 -15.67
CA GLU A 39 2.26 -5.49 -16.26
C GLU A 39 3.29 -4.41 -15.90
N LEU A 40 3.75 -4.36 -14.64
CA LEU A 40 4.78 -3.45 -14.20
C LEU A 40 6.15 -3.79 -14.81
N LEU A 41 6.49 -5.08 -14.95
CA LEU A 41 7.77 -5.53 -15.52
C LEU A 41 7.91 -5.18 -17.02
N TYR A 42 6.81 -4.94 -17.73
CA TYR A 42 6.85 -4.41 -19.09
C TYR A 42 7.21 -2.91 -19.17
N MET A 43 7.15 -2.17 -18.05
CA MET A 43 7.48 -0.75 -18.02
C MET A 43 9.00 -0.51 -17.95
N SER A 44 9.45 0.71 -18.30
CA SER A 44 10.86 1.08 -18.20
C SER A 44 11.36 0.96 -16.75
N PRO A 45 12.41 0.16 -16.48
CA PRO A 45 12.95 0.01 -15.13
C PRO A 45 13.36 1.34 -14.52
N ARG A 46 13.94 2.23 -15.33
CA ARG A 46 14.36 3.56 -14.87
C ARG A 46 13.18 4.45 -14.48
N TYR A 47 12.06 4.33 -15.19
CA TYR A 47 10.85 5.06 -14.83
C TYR A 47 10.26 4.53 -13.53
N LEU A 48 10.21 3.20 -13.34
CA LEU A 48 9.73 2.58 -12.11
C LEU A 48 10.54 3.03 -10.88
N GLU A 49 11.87 3.10 -10.99
CA GLU A 49 12.74 3.64 -9.93
C GLU A 49 12.35 5.07 -9.54
N ILE A 50 12.21 5.96 -10.53
CA ILE A 50 11.85 7.36 -10.31
C ILE A 50 10.45 7.47 -9.70
N ALA A 51 9.48 6.76 -10.27
CA ALA A 51 8.09 6.76 -9.84
C ALA A 51 7.94 6.24 -8.40
N LYS A 52 8.70 5.20 -8.03
CA LYS A 52 8.63 4.63 -6.68
C LYS A 52 9.20 5.60 -5.64
N ILE A 53 10.33 6.25 -5.95
CA ILE A 53 10.93 7.26 -5.08
C ILE A 53 9.99 8.45 -4.91
N SER A 54 9.44 8.98 -6.00
CA SER A 54 8.54 10.15 -5.97
C SER A 54 7.23 9.86 -5.23
N SER A 55 6.63 8.67 -5.43
CA SER A 55 5.39 8.28 -4.77
C SER A 55 5.55 8.09 -3.25
N ASN A 56 6.77 7.74 -2.79
CA ASN A 56 7.07 7.53 -1.38
C ASN A 56 7.49 8.81 -0.63
N VAL A 57 7.53 9.99 -1.27
CA VAL A 57 8.05 11.23 -0.66
C VAL A 57 7.38 11.55 0.68
N TRP A 58 6.05 11.56 0.73
CA TRP A 58 5.32 11.88 1.97
C TRP A 58 5.61 10.87 3.08
N TRP A 59 5.62 9.57 2.73
CA TRP A 59 5.96 8.52 3.69
C TRP A 59 7.35 8.71 4.28
N ASN A 60 8.34 9.02 3.43
CA ASN A 60 9.71 9.26 3.87
C ASN A 60 9.83 10.48 4.78
N GLN A 61 9.04 11.54 4.53
CA GLN A 61 8.99 12.73 5.39
C GLN A 61 8.36 12.43 6.75
N CYS A 62 7.38 11.54 6.83
CA CYS A 62 6.75 11.15 8.09
C CYS A 62 7.57 10.15 8.92
N ARG A 63 8.65 9.57 8.37
CA ARG A 63 9.45 8.54 9.04
C ARG A 63 9.94 8.97 10.43
N ASP A 64 10.42 10.20 10.55
CA ASP A 64 11.00 10.69 11.81
C ASP A 64 9.94 10.85 12.91
N ASN A 65 8.69 11.15 12.53
CA ASN A 65 7.55 11.16 13.46
C ASN A 65 7.25 9.77 14.00
N TYR A 66 7.30 8.73 13.15
CA TYR A 66 7.10 7.34 13.59
C TYR A 66 8.23 6.87 14.51
N LEU A 67 9.48 7.17 14.18
CA LEU A 67 10.64 6.81 15.01
C LEU A 67 10.61 7.50 16.37
N SER A 68 10.27 8.79 16.40
CA SER A 68 10.12 9.54 17.66
C SER A 68 9.00 8.96 18.51
N GLY A 69 7.87 8.60 17.91
CA GLY A 69 6.76 7.95 18.61
C GLY A 69 7.13 6.59 19.21
N LEU A 70 8.00 5.82 18.55
CA LEU A 70 8.50 4.56 19.09
C LEU A 70 9.33 4.76 20.37
N GLY A 71 10.12 5.83 20.42
CA GLY A 71 10.90 6.22 21.59
C GLY A 71 10.06 6.75 22.76
N MET A 72 8.78 7.09 22.55
CA MET A 72 7.85 7.47 23.61
C MET A 72 7.17 6.26 24.27
N LEU A 73 7.26 5.07 23.66
CA LEU A 73 6.65 3.83 24.15
C LEU A 73 7.59 3.02 25.06
N VAL A 74 8.84 3.44 25.22
CA VAL A 74 9.88 2.78 26.03
C VAL A 74 10.35 3.71 27.14
#